data_AF-A0A4Q2U4Q1-F1
#
_entry.id   AF-A0A4Q2U4Q1-F1
#
_cell.length_a   1.000
_cell.length_b   1.000
_cell.length_c   1.000
_cell.angle_alpha   90.00
_cell.angle_beta   90.00
_cell.angle_gamma   90.00
#
_symmetry.space_group_name_H-M   'P 1'
#
loop_
_entity.id
_entity.type
_entity.pdbx_description
1 polymer ?
#
loop_
_entity_poly.entity_id
_entity_poly.type
_entity_poly.pdbx_seq_one_letter_code
_entity_poly.pdbx_strand_id
1 'polypeptide(L)'
;MPNAQDIEPSETRSAPRFLPAKTATVLTTTSGKRLAARIINVSRTGVAVEPETASLRADEVAKVGTRPVTPGRRVAHGIVLVFQTPLKAEECGPHVVL
;
A
#
# COMPACT_ATOMS: atom_id res chain seq x y z
N MET A 1 -42.67 1.99 7.60
CA MET A 1 -41.51 2.43 6.80
C MET A 1 -40.35 2.68 7.76
N PRO A 2 -39.56 1.65 8.07
CA PRO A 2 -38.10 1.75 7.95
C PRO A 2 -37.54 0.38 7.42
N ASN A 3 -36.37 0.24 6.82
CA ASN A 3 -35.03 0.56 7.30
C ASN A 3 -34.13 0.98 6.13
N ALA A 4 -33.24 1.92 6.43
CA ALA A 4 -32.04 2.18 5.66
C ALA A 4 -31.32 0.85 5.42
N GLN A 5 -31.10 0.55 4.14
CA GLN A 5 -30.28 -0.58 3.72
C GLN A 5 -28.91 -0.41 4.38
N ASP A 6 -28.56 -1.33 5.27
CA ASP A 6 -27.17 -1.67 5.56
C ASP A 6 -26.54 -2.08 4.24
N ILE A 7 -26.01 -1.11 3.52
CA ILE A 7 -25.12 -1.36 2.41
C ILE A 7 -23.83 -1.83 3.06
N GLU A 8 -23.73 -3.15 3.31
CA GLU A 8 -22.44 -3.77 3.56
C GLU A 8 -21.50 -3.31 2.43
N PRO A 9 -20.31 -2.78 2.73
CA PRO A 9 -19.36 -2.46 1.67
C PRO A 9 -19.06 -3.76 0.94
N SER A 10 -19.65 -3.93 -0.25
CA SER A 10 -19.23 -4.94 -1.21
C SER A 10 -17.87 -4.53 -1.74
N GLU A 11 -16.83 -4.62 -0.90
CA GLU A 11 -15.44 -4.62 -1.33
C GLU A 11 -15.20 -5.95 -2.03
N THR A 12 -15.64 -6.07 -3.28
CA THR A 12 -15.21 -7.14 -4.17
C THR A 12 -13.73 -6.94 -4.45
N ARG A 13 -12.87 -7.37 -3.52
CA ARG A 13 -11.43 -7.18 -3.63
C ARG A 13 -10.89 -8.10 -4.71
N SER A 14 -10.26 -7.51 -5.72
CA SER A 14 -9.75 -8.24 -6.89
C SER A 14 -8.47 -9.05 -6.63
N ALA A 15 -7.80 -8.88 -5.48
CA ALA A 15 -6.56 -9.57 -5.15
C ALA A 15 -6.41 -9.87 -3.65
N PRO A 16 -5.94 -11.09 -3.27
CA PRO A 16 -5.65 -11.43 -1.89
C PRO A 16 -4.50 -10.58 -1.33
N ARG A 17 -4.57 -10.30 -0.02
CA ARG A 17 -3.55 -9.56 0.73
C ARG A 17 -2.72 -10.51 1.58
N PHE A 18 -1.45 -10.18 1.75
CA PHE A 18 -0.53 -10.89 2.61
C PHE A 18 0.35 -9.91 3.38
N LEU A 19 0.89 -10.36 4.51
CA LEU A 19 1.82 -9.58 5.32
C LEU A 19 3.24 -10.12 5.09
N PRO A 20 4.20 -9.28 4.62
CA PRO A 20 5.60 -9.67 4.52
C PRO A 20 6.20 -9.95 5.90
N ALA A 21 7.13 -10.91 5.98
CA ALA A 21 7.88 -11.19 7.19
C ALA A 21 8.77 -10.02 7.63
N LYS A 22 9.25 -9.21 6.66
CA LYS A 22 9.96 -7.95 6.90
C LYS A 22 9.05 -6.79 6.52
N THR A 23 8.58 -6.06 7.51
CA THR A 23 7.65 -4.94 7.32
C THR A 23 8.33 -3.58 7.26
N ALA A 24 9.58 -3.45 7.71
CA ALA A 24 10.35 -2.22 7.57
C ALA A 24 10.65 -1.95 6.08
N THR A 25 10.32 -0.75 5.61
CA THR A 25 10.59 -0.32 4.24
C THR A 25 10.96 1.16 4.18
N VAL A 26 11.32 1.63 3.00
CA VAL A 26 11.67 3.03 2.73
C VAL A 26 10.76 3.55 1.64
N LEU A 27 10.14 4.70 1.86
CA LEU A 27 9.45 5.46 0.83
C LEU A 27 10.43 6.42 0.18
N THR A 28 10.45 6.47 -1.14
CA THR A 28 11.18 7.51 -1.87
C THR A 28 10.15 8.47 -2.48
N THR A 29 10.25 9.75 -2.15
CA THR A 29 9.34 10.78 -2.68
C THR A 29 9.70 11.15 -4.12
N THR A 30 8.80 11.87 -4.79
CA THR A 30 9.05 12.47 -6.12
C THR A 30 10.21 13.45 -6.13
N SER A 31 10.50 14.10 -4.99
CA SER A 31 11.68 14.94 -4.78
C SER A 31 12.97 14.16 -4.46
N GLY A 32 12.91 12.83 -4.35
CA GLY A 32 14.04 11.96 -4.04
C GLY A 32 14.34 11.79 -2.54
N LYS A 33 13.57 12.42 -1.64
CA LYS A 33 13.71 12.24 -0.19
C LYS A 33 13.35 10.80 0.19
N ARG A 34 14.11 10.23 1.13
CA ARG A 34 13.85 8.91 1.71
C ARG A 34 13.24 9.03 3.10
N LEU A 35 12.18 8.28 3.35
CA LEU A 35 11.44 8.26 4.60
C LEU A 35 11.26 6.81 5.07
N ALA A 36 11.44 6.54 6.36
CA ALA A 36 11.12 5.23 6.90
C ALA A 36 9.60 5.01 6.90
N ALA A 37 9.19 3.77 6.65
CA ALA A 37 7.80 3.35 6.72
C ALA A 37 7.68 1.89 7.15
N ARG A 38 6.48 1.51 7.56
CA ARG A 38 6.11 0.14 7.87
C ARG A 38 5.04 -0.35 6.91
N ILE A 39 5.21 -1.55 6.37
CA ILE A 39 4.21 -2.22 5.56
C ILE A 39 3.08 -2.72 6.47
N ILE A 40 1.85 -2.35 6.12
CA ILE A 40 0.61 -2.82 6.77
C ILE A 40 0.14 -4.11 6.10
N ASN A 41 0.08 -4.12 4.76
CA ASN A 41 -0.17 -5.31 3.95
C ASN A 41 0.23 -5.06 2.49
N VAL A 42 0.43 -6.13 1.75
CA VAL A 42 0.74 -6.13 0.32
C VAL A 42 -0.32 -6.95 -0.41
N SER A 43 -0.64 -6.56 -1.63
CA SER A 43 -1.32 -7.39 -2.60
C SER A 43 -0.47 -7.49 -3.87
N ARG A 44 -0.92 -8.27 -4.84
CA ARG A 44 -0.26 -8.34 -6.14
C ARG A 44 -0.13 -6.96 -6.81
N THR A 45 -1.10 -6.07 -6.60
CA THR A 45 -1.19 -4.79 -7.32
C THR A 45 -0.77 -3.59 -6.51
N GLY A 46 -0.57 -3.71 -5.21
CA GLY A 46 -0.22 -2.56 -4.39
C GLY A 46 0.16 -2.89 -2.97
N VAL A 47 0.38 -1.85 -2.19
CA VAL A 47 0.85 -1.93 -0.81
C VAL A 47 0.21 -0.83 0.02
N ALA A 48 -0.17 -1.19 1.25
CA ALA A 48 -0.53 -0.23 2.28
C ALA A 48 0.67 -0.04 3.21
N VAL A 49 1.06 1.21 3.43
CA VAL A 49 2.20 1.58 4.28
C VAL A 49 1.81 2.63 5.30
N GLU A 50 2.43 2.57 6.46
CA GLU A 50 2.41 3.59 7.49
C GLU A 50 3.74 4.35 7.44
N PRO A 51 3.77 5.59 6.91
CA PRO A 51 4.97 6.42 6.95
C PRO A 51 5.24 6.90 8.38
N GLU A 52 6.52 7.04 8.74
CA GLU A 52 6.91 7.65 10.02
C GLU A 52 6.38 9.08 10.19
N THR A 53 6.18 9.80 9.08
CA THR A 53 5.65 11.17 9.07
C THR A 53 4.19 11.20 8.64
N ALA A 54 3.30 11.63 9.55
CA ALA A 54 1.87 11.73 9.29
C ALA A 54 1.48 12.77 8.22
N SER A 55 2.36 13.69 7.83
CA SER A 55 2.05 14.72 6.82
C SER A 55 2.26 14.26 5.37
N LEU A 56 2.94 13.14 5.13
CA LEU A 56 3.24 12.66 3.78
C LEU A 56 1.95 12.39 3.00
N ARG A 57 1.84 12.93 1.78
CA ARG A 57 0.70 12.68 0.89
C ARG A 57 1.02 11.55 -0.08
N ALA A 58 -0.03 10.87 -0.58
CA ALA A 58 0.13 9.72 -1.46
C ALA A 58 0.75 10.10 -2.82
N ASP A 59 0.43 11.30 -3.31
CA ASP A 59 0.92 11.89 -4.56
C ASP A 59 2.39 12.31 -4.50
N GLU A 60 2.95 12.39 -3.30
CA GLU A 60 4.37 12.69 -3.09
C GLU A 60 5.25 11.43 -3.17
N VAL A 61 4.69 10.22 -3.19
CA VAL A 61 5.47 8.97 -3.17
C VAL A 61 5.74 8.45 -4.59
N ALA A 62 7.02 8.29 -4.92
CA ALA A 62 7.46 7.73 -6.20
C ALA A 62 7.79 6.23 -6.11
N LYS A 63 8.33 5.76 -4.98
CA LYS A 63 8.70 4.34 -4.78
C LYS A 63 8.43 3.85 -3.36
N VAL A 64 8.14 2.55 -3.24
CA VAL A 64 8.18 1.79 -1.98
C VAL A 64 9.29 0.75 -2.11
N GLY A 65 10.30 0.86 -1.24
CA GLY A 65 11.57 0.18 -1.41
C GLY A 65 12.21 0.51 -2.75
N THR A 66 12.30 -0.48 -3.62
CA THR A 66 12.78 -0.38 -5.00
C THR A 66 11.66 -0.23 -6.03
N ARG A 67 10.40 -0.54 -5.67
CA ARG A 67 9.29 -0.62 -6.62
C ARG A 67 8.66 0.75 -6.90
N PRO A 68 8.57 1.17 -8.18
CA PRO A 68 7.81 2.35 -8.59
C PRO A 68 6.31 2.18 -8.30
N VAL A 69 5.69 3.25 -7.82
CA VAL A 69 4.27 3.27 -7.49
C VAL A 69 3.56 4.44 -8.15
N THR A 70 2.23 4.34 -8.23
CA THR A 70 1.34 5.47 -8.44
C THR A 70 0.57 5.77 -7.16
N PRO A 71 0.16 7.05 -6.99
CA PRO A 71 -0.61 7.46 -5.82
C PRO A 71 -1.93 6.70 -5.78
N GLY A 72 -2.21 6.06 -4.64
CA GLY A 72 -3.53 5.50 -4.36
C GLY A 72 -4.33 6.46 -3.50
N ARG A 73 -4.78 5.98 -2.34
CA ARG A 73 -5.61 6.75 -1.40
C ARG A 73 -4.99 6.78 -0.02
N ARG A 74 -5.34 7.79 0.77
CA ARG A 74 -5.07 7.80 2.20
C ARG A 74 -6.10 6.92 2.94
N VAL A 75 -5.65 6.24 3.98
CA VAL A 75 -6.49 5.44 4.89
C VAL A 75 -6.17 5.85 6.33
N ALA A 76 -7.04 5.46 7.28
CA ALA A 76 -6.94 5.86 8.68
C ALA A 76 -5.54 5.65 9.29
N HIS A 77 -4.86 4.58 8.90
CA HIS A 77 -3.55 4.19 9.46
C HIS A 77 -2.40 4.27 8.46
N GLY A 78 -2.55 4.98 7.33
CA GLY A 78 -1.48 5.04 6.34
C GLY A 78 -1.90 5.46 4.95
N ILE A 79 -1.15 4.99 3.96
CA ILE A 79 -1.31 5.33 2.55
C ILE A 79 -1.31 4.05 1.74
N VAL A 80 -2.26 3.93 0.82
CA VAL A 80 -2.29 2.88 -0.19
C VAL A 80 -1.62 3.39 -1.45
N LEU A 81 -0.70 2.59 -1.99
CA LEU A 81 0.06 2.85 -3.19
C LEU A 81 -0.14 1.68 -4.16
N VAL A 82 -0.21 1.97 -5.45
CA VAL A 82 -0.41 0.96 -6.49
C VAL A 82 0.92 0.75 -7.20
N PHE A 83 1.36 -0.50 -7.39
CA PHE A 83 2.58 -0.76 -8.13
C PHE A 83 2.37 -0.41 -9.61
N GLN A 84 3.32 0.32 -10.21
CA GLN A 84 3.29 0.57 -11.66
C GLN A 84 3.36 -0.74 -12.45
N THR A 85 4.18 -1.67 -11.96
CA THR A 85 4.25 -3.05 -12.45
C THR A 85 3.82 -3.99 -11.33
N PRO A 86 2.68 -4.70 -11.47
CA PRO A 86 2.22 -5.68 -10.48
C PRO A 86 3.29 -6.71 -10.13
N LEU A 87 3.23 -7.24 -8.92
CA LEU A 87 4.04 -8.38 -8.51
C LEU A 87 3.68 -9.61 -9.36
N LYS A 88 4.67 -10.48 -9.58
CA LYS A 88 4.41 -11.82 -10.09
C LYS A 88 3.71 -12.66 -9.01
N ALA A 89 2.96 -13.67 -9.43
CA ALA A 89 2.27 -14.55 -8.49
C ALA A 89 3.27 -15.26 -7.54
N GLU A 90 4.43 -15.67 -8.06
CA GLU A 90 5.51 -16.30 -7.27
C GLU A 90 6.18 -15.37 -6.23
N GLU A 91 6.09 -14.05 -6.43
CA GLU A 91 6.62 -13.04 -5.49
C GLU A 91 5.62 -12.74 -4.37
N CYS A 92 4.36 -13.15 -4.52
CA CYS A 92 3.31 -12.86 -3.56
C CYS A 92 3.39 -13.83 -2.37
N GLY A 93 3.91 -13.34 -1.24
CA GLY A 93 3.94 -14.10 0.00
C GLY A 93 4.77 -13.41 1.09
N PRO A 94 4.92 -14.05 2.26
CA PRO A 94 5.69 -13.50 3.38
C PRO A 94 7.15 -13.20 3.04
N HIS A 95 7.70 -13.83 1.99
CA HIS A 95 9.07 -13.65 1.52
C HIS A 95 9.27 -12.43 0.61
N VAL A 96 8.20 -11.71 0.24
CA VAL A 96 8.33 -10.57 -0.67
C VAL A 96 9.33 -9.54 -0.14
N VAL A 97 10.10 -8.96 -1.06
CA VAL A 97 10.97 -7.83 -0.79
C VAL A 97 10.51 -6.68 -1.70
N LEU A 98 10.18 -5.54 -1.08
CA LEU A 98 9.82 -4.31 -1.80
C LEU A 98 11.03 -3.41 -1.95
#